data_AF-A0A7S4UNK3-F1
#
_entry.id   AF-A0A7S4UNK3-F1
#
_cell.length_a   1.000
_cell.length_b   1.000
_cell.length_c   1.000
_cell.angle_alpha   90.00
_cell.angle_beta   90.00
_cell.angle_gamma   90.00
#
_symmetry.space_group_name_H-M   'P 1'
#
loop_
_entity.id
_entity.type
_entity.pdbx_description
1 polymer ?
#
loop_
_entity_poly.entity_id
_entity_poly.type
_entity_poly.pdbx_seq_one_letter_code
_entity_poly.pdbx_strand_id
1 'polypeptide(L)'
;FFSFLFFFLVVVVVFSVNDFKMLVRLRCKEGCLRVNVQDNGTIADLLEGGNSELRKRKSKEKGQAIAQDVKYESIYNPQQTLQEAGVKKGDLLYLKLESEENRPNEMKRGEGAMASAVCANHGPNASCVQCMINSRINVHRVKETTVKSFQMDLTAGTKFQNFVLNEIIFEVDRVGILYGEVTTSEDKHEVTVHYIYEPPQNGEPNSFELKEGWKDELEVVDSLATAMGLVRVGVVVSHAGVMHNISTKELLLLGELYQPKSSKVFMFVVLAILESGEPGMVVFEVTKRFFELFWEQEKGFFCVSSKPAFTKTIKEIYVDKTYTTTIDNDYFILPVAIQPYASFLACEFGIENREGWGGRKEG
;
A
#
# COMPACT_ATOMS: atom_id res chain seq x y z
N PHE A 1 -59.32 -49.53 61.17
CA PHE A 1 -58.71 -50.87 61.04
C PHE A 1 -57.58 -50.78 60.02
N PHE A 2 -56.36 -51.11 60.44
CA PHE A 2 -55.11 -51.29 59.65
C PHE A 2 -54.58 -50.05 58.89
N SER A 3 -53.28 -49.78 58.77
CA SER A 3 -52.05 -50.28 59.40
C SER A 3 -50.92 -49.35 58.97
N PHE A 4 -49.85 -49.30 59.76
CA PHE A 4 -48.57 -48.66 59.49
C PHE A 4 -48.02 -48.90 58.07
N LEU A 5 -47.34 -47.89 57.50
CA LEU A 5 -46.00 -48.10 56.95
C LEU A 5 -45.22 -46.77 56.81
N PHE A 6 -44.05 -46.75 57.47
CA PHE A 6 -42.94 -45.82 57.27
C PHE A 6 -42.48 -45.84 55.80
N PHE A 7 -42.21 -44.69 55.19
CA PHE A 7 -41.30 -44.61 54.05
C PHE A 7 -40.43 -43.35 54.10
N PHE A 8 -39.13 -43.58 54.05
CA PHE A 8 -38.03 -42.61 54.00
C PHE A 8 -38.20 -41.64 52.82
N LEU A 9 -38.11 -40.34 53.10
CA LEU A 9 -37.91 -39.31 52.08
C LEU A 9 -36.42 -39.31 51.70
N VAL A 10 -36.06 -40.01 50.63
CA VAL A 10 -34.74 -39.86 49.99
C VAL A 10 -34.78 -38.58 49.17
N VAL A 11 -34.14 -37.53 49.67
CA VAL A 11 -33.84 -36.33 48.87
C VAL A 11 -32.74 -36.70 47.89
N VAL A 12 -33.12 -36.98 46.64
CA VAL A 12 -32.18 -37.04 45.52
C VAL A 12 -31.78 -35.60 45.20
N VAL A 13 -30.61 -35.19 45.69
CA VAL A 13 -29.93 -34.00 45.20
C VAL A 13 -29.53 -34.27 43.76
N VAL A 14 -30.29 -33.74 42.81
CA VAL A 14 -29.86 -33.66 41.42
C VAL A 14 -28.69 -32.67 41.40
N PHE A 15 -27.47 -33.20 41.42
CA PHE A 15 -26.29 -32.41 41.10
C PHE A 15 -26.47 -31.87 39.68
N SER A 16 -26.66 -30.56 39.56
CA SER A 16 -26.47 -29.86 38.29
C SER A 16 -25.06 -30.20 37.82
N VAL A 17 -24.97 -30.99 36.75
CA VAL A 17 -23.73 -31.31 36.08
C VAL A 17 -23.05 -29.97 35.74
N ASN A 18 -21.85 -29.75 36.25
CA ASN A 18 -21.03 -28.61 35.83
C ASN A 18 -20.86 -28.70 34.32
N ASP A 19 -21.42 -27.71 33.61
CA ASP A 19 -21.46 -27.62 32.16
C ASP A 19 -20.06 -27.20 31.68
N PHE A 20 -19.12 -28.13 31.62
CA PHE A 20 -17.75 -27.87 31.17
C PHE A 20 -17.77 -27.55 29.67
N LYS A 21 -17.46 -26.29 29.35
CA LYS A 21 -17.35 -25.78 27.97
C LYS A 21 -15.90 -25.53 27.61
N MET A 22 -15.48 -26.09 26.47
CA MET A 22 -14.19 -25.81 25.86
C MET A 22 -14.32 -24.69 24.82
N LEU A 23 -13.33 -23.81 24.82
CA LEU A 23 -13.20 -22.75 23.82
C LEU A 23 -12.33 -23.24 22.67
N VAL A 24 -12.85 -23.22 21.46
CA VAL A 24 -12.14 -23.57 20.22
C VAL A 24 -12.15 -22.38 19.27
N ARG A 25 -11.04 -22.16 18.56
CA ARG A 25 -10.90 -21.06 17.59
C ARG A 25 -11.12 -21.62 16.19
N LEU A 26 -12.01 -20.99 15.42
CA LEU A 26 -12.24 -21.33 14.02
C LEU A 26 -11.72 -20.19 13.13
N ARG A 27 -10.78 -20.48 12.23
CA ARG A 27 -10.29 -19.55 11.22
C ARG A 27 -11.09 -19.69 9.93
N CYS A 28 -11.53 -18.58 9.38
CA CYS A 28 -12.12 -18.48 8.05
C CYS A 28 -11.67 -17.18 7.37
N LYS A 29 -12.14 -16.92 6.15
CA LYS A 29 -11.80 -15.68 5.41
C LYS A 29 -12.28 -14.41 6.10
N GLU A 30 -13.36 -14.50 6.87
CA GLU A 30 -13.93 -13.38 7.65
C GLU A 30 -13.24 -13.20 9.02
N GLY A 31 -12.13 -13.91 9.23
CA GLY A 31 -11.29 -13.80 10.42
C GLY A 31 -11.45 -15.00 11.36
N CYS A 32 -11.11 -14.78 12.63
CA CYS A 32 -11.14 -15.81 13.65
C CYS A 32 -12.42 -15.72 14.49
N LEU A 33 -13.14 -16.82 14.60
CA LEU A 33 -14.29 -17.02 15.47
C LEU A 33 -13.82 -17.74 16.74
N ARG A 34 -14.47 -17.42 17.86
CA ARG A 34 -14.22 -18.05 19.16
C ARG A 34 -15.51 -18.74 19.59
N VAL A 35 -15.51 -20.07 19.55
CA VAL A 35 -16.71 -20.89 19.76
C VAL A 35 -16.58 -21.65 21.07
N ASN A 36 -17.60 -21.58 21.92
CA ASN A 36 -17.69 -22.40 23.12
C ASN A 36 -18.58 -23.61 22.81
N VAL A 37 -18.05 -24.81 23.02
CA VAL A 37 -18.74 -26.08 22.81
C VAL A 37 -18.59 -26.95 24.06
N GLN A 38 -19.51 -27.86 24.32
CA GLN A 38 -19.40 -28.79 25.45
C GLN A 38 -18.21 -29.73 25.26
N ASP A 39 -17.54 -30.11 26.36
CA ASP A 39 -16.34 -30.96 26.31
C ASP A 39 -16.60 -32.35 25.70
N ASN A 40 -17.83 -32.87 25.80
CA ASN A 40 -18.28 -34.11 25.16
C ASN A 40 -19.01 -33.89 23.82
N GLY A 41 -18.95 -32.68 23.27
CA GLY A 41 -19.57 -32.32 22.00
C GLY A 41 -18.90 -32.99 20.80
N THR A 42 -19.55 -32.84 19.65
CA THR A 42 -19.11 -33.35 18.36
C THR A 42 -18.55 -32.24 17.47
N ILE A 43 -17.91 -32.63 16.37
CA ILE A 43 -17.49 -31.70 15.32
C ILE A 43 -18.69 -30.96 14.71
N ALA A 44 -19.86 -31.60 14.63
CA ALA A 44 -21.10 -30.96 14.18
C ALA A 44 -21.54 -29.83 15.13
N ASP A 45 -21.44 -30.01 16.45
CA ASP A 45 -21.78 -28.98 17.44
C ASP A 45 -20.84 -27.76 17.31
N LEU A 46 -19.56 -28.03 17.03
CA LEU A 46 -18.57 -26.98 16.79
C LEU A 46 -18.85 -26.21 15.48
N LEU A 47 -19.32 -26.90 14.43
CA LEU A 47 -19.71 -26.30 13.15
C LEU A 47 -20.94 -25.40 13.32
N GLU A 48 -21.94 -25.86 14.07
CA GLU A 48 -23.12 -25.07 14.40
C GLU A 48 -22.76 -23.83 15.23
N GLY A 49 -21.88 -23.97 16.21
CA GLY A 49 -21.36 -22.84 16.98
C GLY A 49 -20.62 -21.81 16.12
N GLY A 50 -19.81 -22.26 15.16
CA GLY A 50 -19.17 -21.38 14.17
C GLY A 50 -20.18 -20.61 13.31
N ASN A 51 -21.22 -21.30 12.83
CA ASN A 51 -22.31 -20.69 12.05
C ASN A 51 -23.12 -19.67 12.86
N SER A 52 -23.32 -19.91 14.16
CA SER A 52 -23.95 -18.95 15.06
C SER A 52 -23.13 -17.66 15.18
N GLU A 53 -21.80 -17.77 15.31
CA GLU A 53 -20.91 -16.60 15.38
C GLU A 53 -20.83 -15.81 14.06
N LEU A 54 -20.87 -16.49 12.91
CA LEU A 54 -20.97 -15.83 11.60
C LEU A 54 -22.27 -15.02 11.45
N ARG A 55 -23.40 -15.57 11.89
CA ARG A 55 -24.70 -14.87 11.88
C ARG A 55 -24.68 -13.62 12.76
N LYS A 56 -24.06 -13.68 13.95
CA LYS A 56 -23.90 -12.50 14.82
C LYS A 56 -23.10 -11.37 14.15
N ARG A 57 -22.16 -11.72 13.27
CA ARG A 57 -21.37 -10.77 12.48
C ARG A 57 -22.06 -10.29 11.20
N LYS A 58 -23.31 -10.68 10.95
CA LYS A 58 -24.05 -10.41 9.71
C LYS A 58 -23.35 -10.95 8.44
N SER A 59 -22.59 -12.04 8.58
CA SER A 59 -22.03 -12.75 7.44
C SER A 59 -23.13 -13.28 6.54
N LYS A 60 -22.92 -13.21 5.22
CA LYS A 60 -23.79 -13.84 4.21
C LYS A 60 -23.40 -15.29 3.94
N GLU A 61 -22.34 -15.78 4.58
CA GLU A 61 -21.77 -17.10 4.32
C GLU A 61 -22.08 -18.08 5.44
N LYS A 62 -22.10 -19.36 5.08
CA LYS A 62 -22.37 -20.46 5.98
C LYS A 62 -21.22 -21.45 5.94
N GLY A 63 -20.76 -21.84 7.11
CA GLY A 63 -19.80 -22.91 7.30
C GLY A 63 -20.40 -24.26 6.95
N GLN A 64 -19.67 -25.00 6.11
CA GLN A 64 -20.06 -26.30 5.59
C GLN A 64 -19.30 -27.46 6.26
N ALA A 65 -18.03 -27.25 6.63
CA ALA A 65 -17.20 -28.28 7.24
C ALA A 65 -16.08 -27.67 8.10
N ILE A 66 -15.51 -28.47 9.00
CA ILE A 66 -14.34 -28.11 9.80
C ILE A 66 -13.17 -28.98 9.35
N ALA A 67 -12.01 -28.35 9.14
CA ALA A 67 -10.77 -29.03 8.79
C ALA A 67 -9.63 -28.70 9.76
N GLN A 68 -8.64 -29.58 9.79
CA GLN A 68 -7.42 -29.40 10.58
C GLN A 68 -6.45 -28.41 9.91
N ASP A 69 -6.51 -28.30 8.58
CA ASP A 69 -5.59 -27.51 7.77
C ASP A 69 -6.32 -26.46 6.91
N VAL A 70 -5.56 -25.46 6.47
CA VAL A 70 -6.07 -24.32 5.67
C VAL A 70 -6.55 -24.76 4.28
N LYS A 71 -6.06 -25.89 3.76
CA LYS A 71 -6.39 -26.39 2.42
C LYS A 71 -7.62 -27.30 2.41
N TYR A 72 -8.17 -27.60 3.59
CA TYR A 72 -9.32 -28.49 3.76
C TYR A 72 -9.05 -29.90 3.24
N GLU A 73 -7.80 -30.37 3.28
CA GLU A 73 -7.41 -31.72 2.87
C GLU A 73 -7.77 -32.75 3.96
N SER A 74 -7.74 -32.34 5.23
CA SER A 74 -8.10 -33.14 6.40
C SER A 74 -9.40 -32.63 7.03
N ILE A 75 -10.54 -32.94 6.40
CA ILE A 75 -11.87 -32.61 6.92
C ILE A 75 -12.25 -33.57 8.04
N TYR A 76 -12.68 -33.03 9.16
CA TYR A 76 -13.19 -33.83 10.26
C TYR A 76 -14.57 -34.42 9.92
N ASN A 77 -14.77 -35.69 10.23
CA ASN A 77 -16.08 -36.33 10.27
C ASN A 77 -17.00 -35.58 11.26
N PRO A 78 -18.18 -35.06 10.84
CA PRO A 78 -19.08 -34.32 11.72
C PRO A 78 -19.62 -35.12 12.91
N GLN A 79 -19.73 -36.44 12.78
CA GLN A 79 -20.29 -37.32 13.82
C GLN A 79 -19.27 -37.73 14.90
N GLN A 80 -17.97 -37.48 14.69
CA GLN A 80 -16.96 -37.84 15.69
C GLN A 80 -16.98 -36.84 16.86
N THR A 81 -16.67 -37.34 18.06
CA THR A 81 -16.54 -36.47 19.24
C THR A 81 -15.28 -35.61 19.14
N LEU A 82 -15.25 -34.46 19.82
CA LEU A 82 -14.07 -33.58 19.85
C LEU A 82 -12.84 -34.30 20.42
N GLN A 83 -13.04 -35.21 21.37
CA GLN A 83 -11.97 -36.02 21.95
C GLN A 83 -11.40 -37.04 20.96
N GLU A 84 -12.25 -37.72 20.19
CA GLU A 84 -11.82 -38.66 19.13
C GLU A 84 -11.10 -37.94 17.99
N ALA A 85 -11.56 -36.72 17.65
CA ALA A 85 -10.89 -35.84 16.70
C ALA A 85 -9.56 -35.27 17.23
N GLY A 86 -9.22 -35.50 18.50
CA GLY A 86 -8.02 -34.98 19.15
C GLY A 86 -8.03 -33.46 19.40
N VAL A 87 -9.20 -32.82 19.34
CA VAL A 87 -9.37 -31.37 19.52
C VAL A 87 -9.26 -31.01 21.00
N LYS A 88 -8.37 -30.08 21.32
CA LYS A 88 -8.11 -29.58 22.68
C LYS A 88 -8.59 -28.15 22.86
N LYS A 89 -8.74 -27.74 24.11
CA LYS A 89 -9.11 -26.37 24.47
C LYS A 89 -8.07 -25.38 23.94
N GLY A 90 -8.53 -24.41 23.16
CA GLY A 90 -7.72 -23.35 22.56
C GLY A 90 -7.20 -23.66 21.16
N ASP A 91 -7.45 -24.85 20.62
CA ASP A 91 -7.01 -25.24 19.29
C ASP A 91 -7.58 -24.31 18.20
N LEU A 92 -6.83 -24.20 17.11
CA LEU A 92 -7.21 -23.45 15.92
C LEU A 92 -7.53 -24.43 14.80
N LEU A 93 -8.80 -24.48 14.40
CA LEU A 93 -9.28 -25.28 13.26
C LEU A 93 -9.78 -24.34 12.15
N TYR A 94 -10.00 -24.88 10.96
CA TYR A 94 -10.39 -24.11 9.79
C TYR A 94 -11.85 -24.39 9.43
N LEU A 95 -12.66 -23.33 9.31
CA LEU A 95 -14.05 -23.41 8.90
C LEU A 95 -14.13 -23.19 7.40
N LYS A 96 -14.55 -24.22 6.66
CA LYS A 96 -14.81 -24.16 5.22
C LYS A 96 -16.17 -23.51 4.98
N LEU A 97 -16.24 -22.48 4.14
CA LEU A 97 -17.49 -21.78 3.84
C LEU A 97 -18.13 -22.34 2.55
N GLU A 98 -19.46 -22.29 2.43
CA GLU A 98 -20.21 -22.82 1.26
C GLU A 98 -19.76 -22.22 -0.08
N SER A 99 -19.19 -21.00 -0.08
CA SER A 99 -18.63 -20.37 -1.29
C SER A 99 -17.32 -21.02 -1.77
N GLU A 100 -16.81 -22.05 -1.07
CA GLU A 100 -15.58 -22.78 -1.35
C GLU A 100 -15.80 -24.18 -1.97
N GLU A 101 -16.99 -24.48 -2.52
CA GLU A 101 -17.23 -25.70 -3.30
C GLU A 101 -16.64 -25.65 -4.72
N ASN A 102 -15.84 -26.67 -5.04
CA ASN A 102 -15.33 -27.05 -6.37
C ASN A 102 -14.85 -25.91 -7.29
N ARG A 103 -13.59 -25.51 -7.08
CA ARG A 103 -12.69 -25.33 -8.22
C ARG A 103 -11.71 -26.48 -8.21
N PRO A 104 -11.62 -27.31 -9.27
CA PRO A 104 -10.38 -28.03 -9.53
C PRO A 104 -9.28 -26.97 -9.49
N ASN A 105 -8.20 -27.26 -8.78
CA ASN A 105 -7.10 -26.33 -8.58
C ASN A 105 -6.27 -26.18 -9.86
N GLU A 106 -6.90 -25.81 -10.97
CA GLU A 106 -6.25 -25.08 -12.05
C GLU A 106 -6.18 -23.63 -11.60
N MET A 107 -5.15 -23.35 -10.81
CA MET A 107 -4.66 -22.00 -10.64
C MET A 107 -4.10 -21.57 -12.00
N LYS A 108 -4.96 -21.10 -12.91
CA LYS A 108 -4.53 -20.19 -13.97
C LYS A 108 -4.03 -18.94 -13.24
N ARG A 109 -2.73 -18.95 -12.92
CA ARG A 109 -1.98 -17.74 -12.63
C ARG A 109 -2.33 -16.77 -13.74
N GLY A 110 -2.81 -15.59 -13.35
CA GLY A 110 -2.90 -14.47 -14.27
C GLY A 110 -1.57 -14.34 -14.98
N GLU A 111 -1.63 -14.28 -16.30
CA GLU A 111 -0.52 -13.91 -17.15
C GLU A 111 -0.17 -12.46 -16.82
N GLY A 112 0.69 -12.30 -15.82
CA GLY A 112 1.29 -11.07 -15.35
C GLY A 112 2.70 -11.41 -14.94
N ALA A 113 3.58 -11.43 -15.93
CA ALA A 113 5.02 -11.61 -15.91
C ALA A 113 5.70 -11.82 -14.53
N MET A 114 6.01 -13.08 -14.23
CA MET A 114 7.41 -13.44 -13.98
C MET A 114 7.59 -14.87 -14.45
N ALA A 115 8.37 -15.03 -15.52
CA ALA A 115 8.91 -16.33 -15.89
C ALA A 115 9.74 -16.84 -14.70
N SER A 116 9.12 -17.67 -13.86
CA SER A 116 9.84 -18.56 -12.97
C SER A 116 10.58 -19.52 -13.87
N ALA A 117 11.84 -19.19 -14.17
CA ALA A 117 12.82 -20.16 -14.57
C ALA A 117 12.65 -21.37 -13.63
N VAL A 118 12.35 -22.53 -14.21
CA VAL A 118 12.17 -23.77 -13.44
C VAL A 118 13.45 -23.96 -12.64
N CYS A 119 13.37 -23.84 -11.31
CA CYS A 119 14.54 -24.01 -10.48
C CYS A 119 15.02 -25.45 -10.60
N ALA A 120 16.25 -25.66 -11.06
CA ALA A 120 16.82 -27.00 -11.25
C ALA A 120 16.85 -27.84 -9.97
N ASN A 121 16.71 -27.20 -8.79
CA ASN A 121 16.85 -27.85 -7.49
C ASN A 121 15.52 -28.36 -6.90
N HIS A 122 14.36 -28.06 -7.49
CA HIS A 122 13.09 -28.55 -6.98
C HIS A 122 11.96 -28.58 -8.02
N GLY A 123 10.97 -29.45 -7.78
CA GLY A 123 9.77 -29.53 -8.61
C GLY A 123 8.82 -28.33 -8.41
N PRO A 124 7.73 -28.24 -9.20
CA PRO A 124 6.81 -27.09 -9.25
C PRO A 124 6.15 -26.72 -7.91
N ASN A 125 6.04 -27.68 -6.99
CA ASN A 125 5.35 -27.56 -5.70
C ASN A 125 6.30 -27.50 -4.49
N ALA A 126 7.60 -27.36 -4.71
CA ALA A 126 8.61 -27.21 -3.67
C ALA A 126 9.32 -25.87 -3.83
N SER A 127 10.05 -25.43 -2.80
CA SER A 127 10.93 -24.25 -2.87
C SER A 127 12.26 -24.58 -2.20
N CYS A 128 13.37 -24.25 -2.85
CA CYS A 128 14.68 -24.28 -2.21
C CYS A 128 14.97 -22.92 -1.55
N VAL A 129 16.02 -22.86 -0.72
CA VAL A 129 16.46 -21.61 -0.09
C VAL A 129 16.73 -20.53 -1.12
N GLN A 130 17.32 -20.86 -2.27
CA GLN A 130 17.57 -19.89 -3.34
C GLN A 130 16.27 -19.32 -3.92
N CYS A 131 15.26 -20.15 -4.14
CA CYS A 131 13.95 -19.68 -4.62
C CYS A 131 13.23 -18.85 -3.57
N MET A 132 13.34 -19.21 -2.29
CA MET A 132 12.83 -18.39 -1.20
C MET A 132 13.57 -17.05 -1.07
N ILE A 133 14.85 -16.97 -1.43
CA ILE A 133 15.61 -15.71 -1.46
C ILE A 133 15.17 -14.88 -2.68
N ASN A 134 15.08 -15.51 -3.85
CA ASN A 134 14.70 -14.85 -5.09
C ASN A 134 13.23 -14.36 -5.09
N SER A 135 12.34 -15.03 -4.34
CA SER A 135 10.95 -14.61 -4.19
C SER A 135 10.74 -13.49 -3.18
N ARG A 136 11.79 -13.08 -2.44
CA ARG A 136 11.67 -11.97 -1.47
C ARG A 136 11.63 -10.65 -2.21
N ILE A 137 10.68 -9.83 -1.83
CA ILE A 137 10.63 -8.43 -2.22
C ILE A 137 11.59 -7.67 -1.29
N ASN A 138 12.85 -7.57 -1.71
CA ASN A 138 13.86 -6.85 -0.94
C ASN A 138 13.79 -5.35 -1.24
N VAL A 139 13.86 -4.53 -0.19
CA VAL A 139 14.10 -3.08 -0.29
C VAL A 139 15.29 -2.74 0.57
N HIS A 140 16.29 -2.11 -0.03
CA HIS A 140 17.51 -1.69 0.64
C HIS A 140 17.67 -0.18 0.47
N ARG A 141 18.24 0.48 1.47
CA ARG A 141 18.58 1.89 1.35
C ARG A 141 19.72 2.04 0.33
N VAL A 142 19.43 2.80 -0.72
CA VAL A 142 20.44 3.23 -1.69
C VAL A 142 21.28 4.34 -1.04
N LYS A 143 22.60 4.32 -1.26
CA LYS A 143 23.52 5.25 -0.59
C LYS A 143 23.94 6.44 -1.45
N GLU A 144 23.92 6.27 -2.77
CA GLU A 144 24.41 7.25 -3.72
C GLU A 144 23.41 7.45 -4.84
N THR A 145 23.24 8.71 -5.23
CA THR A 145 22.38 9.13 -6.34
C THR A 145 23.01 8.76 -7.69
N THR A 146 22.18 8.42 -8.67
CA THR A 146 22.57 8.28 -10.07
C THR A 146 22.60 9.64 -10.79
N VAL A 147 22.03 10.68 -10.17
CA VAL A 147 21.99 12.05 -10.70
C VAL A 147 23.27 12.79 -10.30
N LYS A 148 24.05 13.19 -11.32
CA LYS A 148 25.28 13.97 -11.16
C LYS A 148 24.98 15.47 -11.00
N SER A 149 24.00 15.98 -11.71
CA SER A 149 23.55 17.38 -11.60
C SER A 149 22.05 17.48 -11.81
N PHE A 150 21.42 18.35 -11.01
CA PHE A 150 20.05 18.77 -11.20
C PHE A 150 20.03 20.29 -11.37
N GLN A 151 19.63 20.74 -12.56
CA GLN A 151 19.55 22.13 -12.95
C GLN A 151 18.09 22.53 -13.11
N MET A 152 17.70 23.67 -12.54
CA MET A 152 16.34 24.17 -12.65
C MET A 152 16.34 25.59 -13.20
N ASP A 153 15.47 25.84 -14.17
CA ASP A 153 15.26 27.18 -14.70
C ASP A 153 14.88 28.15 -13.57
N LEU A 154 15.66 29.22 -13.46
CA LEU A 154 15.52 30.22 -12.40
C LEU A 154 14.14 30.88 -12.47
N THR A 155 13.66 31.23 -13.67
CA THR A 155 12.39 31.94 -13.83
C THR A 155 11.22 31.05 -13.46
N ALA A 156 11.19 29.80 -13.94
CA ALA A 156 10.15 28.84 -13.62
C ALA A 156 10.12 28.52 -12.12
N GLY A 157 11.28 28.25 -11.52
CA GLY A 157 11.42 28.00 -10.09
C GLY A 157 10.93 29.16 -9.24
N THR A 158 11.36 30.38 -9.56
CA THR A 158 10.95 31.59 -8.85
C THR A 158 9.45 31.88 -9.00
N LYS A 159 8.85 31.63 -10.17
CA LYS A 159 7.40 31.82 -10.36
C LYS A 159 6.56 30.83 -9.54
N PHE A 160 7.01 29.60 -9.37
CA PHE A 160 6.34 28.63 -8.48
C PHE A 160 6.52 29.03 -7.01
N GLN A 161 7.75 29.39 -6.61
CA GLN A 161 8.04 29.88 -5.25
C GLN A 161 7.23 31.11 -4.89
N ASN A 162 7.23 32.15 -5.73
CA ASN A 162 6.52 33.40 -5.43
C ASN A 162 5.03 33.19 -5.23
N PHE A 163 4.42 32.29 -6.02
CA PHE A 163 3.02 31.95 -5.84
C PHE A 163 2.76 31.32 -4.47
N VAL A 164 3.49 30.25 -4.15
CA VAL A 164 3.33 29.52 -2.89
C VAL A 164 3.65 30.39 -1.67
N LEU A 165 4.71 31.20 -1.75
CA LEU A 165 5.22 31.98 -0.62
C LEU A 165 4.49 33.29 -0.42
N ASN A 166 4.18 34.02 -1.50
CA ASN A 166 3.70 35.40 -1.41
C ASN A 166 2.22 35.53 -1.75
N GLU A 167 1.66 34.67 -2.60
CA GLU A 167 0.25 34.77 -3.02
C GLU A 167 -0.66 33.92 -2.14
N ILE A 168 -0.31 32.65 -1.91
CA ILE A 168 -1.11 31.73 -1.06
C ILE A 168 -0.50 31.50 0.31
N ILE A 169 0.76 31.87 0.56
CA ILE A 169 1.44 31.82 1.87
C ILE A 169 1.28 30.45 2.56
N PHE A 170 1.47 29.37 1.80
CA PHE A 170 1.26 27.98 2.25
C PHE A 170 -0.15 27.67 2.83
N GLU A 171 -1.18 28.45 2.49
CA GLU A 171 -2.56 28.16 2.92
C GLU A 171 -3.05 26.81 2.39
N VAL A 172 -2.61 26.44 1.18
CA VAL A 172 -2.86 25.15 0.55
C VAL A 172 -1.59 24.60 -0.09
N ASP A 173 -1.50 23.27 -0.19
CA ASP A 173 -0.41 22.64 -0.95
C ASP A 173 -0.71 22.64 -2.45
N ARG A 174 0.35 22.66 -3.25
CA ARG A 174 0.33 22.73 -4.71
C ARG A 174 1.26 21.70 -5.30
N VAL A 175 0.97 21.29 -6.53
CA VAL A 175 1.77 20.37 -7.33
C VAL A 175 2.05 20.93 -8.72
N GLY A 176 3.25 20.68 -9.22
CA GLY A 176 3.67 20.95 -10.59
C GLY A 176 4.44 19.78 -11.17
N ILE A 177 4.39 19.62 -12.49
CA ILE A 177 5.09 18.59 -13.24
C ILE A 177 6.27 19.26 -13.92
N LEU A 178 7.45 18.70 -13.70
CA LEU A 178 8.71 19.23 -14.21
C LEU A 178 8.98 18.67 -15.60
N TYR A 179 9.20 19.55 -16.56
CA TYR A 179 9.56 19.20 -17.93
C TYR A 179 10.95 19.69 -18.28
N GLY A 180 11.68 18.85 -18.99
CA GLY A 180 13.04 19.18 -19.37
C GLY A 180 13.78 18.06 -20.07
N GLU A 181 15.09 18.00 -19.88
CA GLU A 181 15.99 17.07 -20.56
C GLU A 181 16.75 16.22 -19.55
N VAL A 182 17.05 14.98 -19.95
CA VAL A 182 17.91 14.08 -19.19
C VAL A 182 19.04 13.62 -20.09
N THR A 183 20.24 14.12 -19.83
CA THR A 183 21.45 13.63 -20.50
C THR A 183 22.06 12.51 -19.67
N THR A 184 22.38 11.39 -20.32
CA THR A 184 23.01 10.25 -19.64
C THR A 184 24.42 10.05 -20.17
N SER A 185 25.40 10.06 -19.27
CA SER A 185 26.78 9.67 -19.57
C SER A 185 27.14 8.48 -18.68
N GLU A 186 27.48 7.36 -19.30
CA GLU A 186 27.70 6.09 -18.60
C GLU A 186 26.46 5.72 -17.75
N ASP A 187 26.60 5.67 -16.41
CA ASP A 187 25.53 5.40 -15.43
C ASP A 187 25.17 6.63 -14.59
N LYS A 188 25.52 7.83 -15.05
CA LYS A 188 25.20 9.10 -14.39
C LYS A 188 24.30 9.98 -15.25
N HIS A 189 23.39 10.68 -14.60
CA HIS A 189 22.38 11.50 -15.25
C HIS A 189 22.54 12.97 -14.89
N GLU A 190 22.41 13.83 -15.90
CA GLU A 190 22.32 15.27 -15.76
C GLU A 190 20.90 15.68 -16.15
N VAL A 191 20.17 16.25 -15.20
CA VAL A 191 18.76 16.62 -15.36
C VAL A 191 18.67 18.14 -15.44
N THR A 192 18.02 18.65 -16.49
CA THR A 192 17.78 20.08 -16.68
C THR A 192 16.29 20.31 -16.81
N VAL A 193 15.70 21.06 -15.88
CA VAL A 193 14.28 21.45 -15.89
C VAL A 193 14.12 22.81 -16.58
N HIS A 194 13.29 22.86 -17.61
CA HIS A 194 13.04 24.08 -18.40
C HIS A 194 11.77 24.81 -17.98
N TYR A 195 10.71 24.09 -17.60
CA TYR A 195 9.46 24.69 -17.12
C TYR A 195 8.71 23.74 -16.18
N ILE A 196 7.75 24.34 -15.47
CA ILE A 196 6.85 23.65 -14.54
C ILE A 196 5.44 23.82 -15.09
N TYR A 197 4.77 22.72 -15.38
CA TYR A 197 3.35 22.71 -15.74
C TYR A 197 2.52 22.42 -14.49
N GLU A 198 1.53 23.25 -14.19
CA GLU A 198 0.63 23.06 -13.05
C GLU A 198 -0.70 22.46 -13.54
N PRO A 199 -0.96 21.16 -13.28
CA PRO A 199 -2.20 20.53 -13.70
C PRO A 199 -3.42 21.11 -12.96
N PRO A 200 -4.65 20.92 -13.51
CA PRO A 200 -5.88 21.24 -12.82
C PRO A 200 -5.93 20.56 -11.45
N GLN A 201 -6.00 21.35 -10.38
CA GLN A 201 -5.88 20.86 -9.01
C GLN A 201 -6.72 21.69 -8.03
N ASN A 202 -7.11 21.07 -6.93
CA ASN A 202 -7.62 21.72 -5.73
C ASN A 202 -6.55 21.56 -4.65
N GLY A 203 -6.05 22.69 -4.14
CA GLY A 203 -5.17 22.69 -2.99
C GLY A 203 -6.00 22.58 -1.71
N GLU A 204 -5.50 21.81 -0.75
CA GLU A 204 -6.02 21.69 0.62
C GLU A 204 -4.87 21.97 1.61
N PRO A 205 -5.15 22.24 2.89
CA PRO A 205 -4.10 22.32 3.88
C PRO A 205 -3.35 20.98 4.00
N ASN A 206 -2.05 20.98 3.74
CA ASN A 206 -1.17 19.79 3.78
C ASN A 206 -1.49 18.67 2.76
N SER A 207 -2.27 18.97 1.72
CA SER A 207 -2.49 18.02 0.62
C SER A 207 -3.05 18.70 -0.62
N PHE A 208 -3.08 18.00 -1.73
CA PHE A 208 -3.75 18.47 -2.95
C PHE A 208 -4.46 17.30 -3.62
N GLU A 209 -5.47 17.64 -4.43
CA GLU A 209 -6.18 16.68 -5.27
C GLU A 209 -6.21 17.18 -6.71
N LEU A 210 -5.80 16.33 -7.65
CA LEU A 210 -5.88 16.64 -9.08
C LEU A 210 -7.34 16.51 -9.54
N LYS A 211 -7.84 17.51 -10.27
CA LYS A 211 -9.21 17.55 -10.78
C LYS A 211 -9.42 16.50 -11.87
N GLU A 212 -10.65 16.02 -12.02
CA GLU A 212 -11.00 15.11 -13.12
C GLU A 212 -10.61 15.70 -14.49
N GLY A 213 -10.11 14.85 -15.39
CA GLY A 213 -9.63 15.27 -16.71
C GLY A 213 -8.17 15.76 -16.76
N TRP A 214 -7.47 15.88 -15.62
CA TRP A 214 -6.07 16.33 -15.60
C TRP A 214 -5.13 15.47 -16.47
N LYS A 215 -5.43 14.17 -16.63
CA LYS A 215 -4.63 13.24 -17.45
C LYS A 215 -4.75 13.57 -18.94
N ASP A 216 -5.94 13.95 -19.40
CA ASP A 216 -6.19 14.28 -20.81
C ASP A 216 -5.46 15.57 -21.20
N GLU A 217 -5.50 16.59 -20.32
CA GLU A 217 -4.73 17.82 -20.50
C GLU A 217 -3.22 17.54 -20.49
N LEU A 218 -2.77 16.66 -19.60
CA LEU A 218 -1.37 16.29 -19.51
C LEU A 218 -0.86 15.56 -20.78
N GLU A 219 -1.68 14.78 -21.47
CA GLU A 219 -1.32 14.16 -22.75
C GLU A 219 -1.06 15.21 -23.86
N VAL A 220 -1.82 16.32 -23.85
CA VAL A 220 -1.58 17.45 -24.75
C VAL A 220 -0.26 18.13 -24.42
N VAL A 221 0.00 18.38 -23.14
CA VAL A 221 1.26 18.99 -22.67
C VAL A 221 2.46 18.09 -23.00
N ASP A 222 2.34 16.78 -22.81
CA ASP A 222 3.36 15.80 -23.21
C ASP A 222 3.67 15.85 -24.71
N SER A 223 2.64 15.99 -25.53
CA SER A 223 2.79 16.06 -26.99
C SER A 223 3.55 17.32 -27.40
N LEU A 224 3.26 18.46 -26.76
CA LEU A 224 3.99 19.71 -26.96
C LEU A 224 5.43 19.61 -26.46
N ALA A 225 5.64 19.05 -25.26
CA ALA A 225 6.97 18.83 -24.70
C ALA A 225 7.82 17.95 -25.64
N THR A 226 7.25 16.85 -26.12
CA THR A 226 7.91 15.92 -27.06
C THR A 226 8.29 16.62 -28.36
N ALA A 227 7.42 17.49 -28.90
CA ALA A 227 7.71 18.27 -30.09
C ALA A 227 8.88 19.25 -29.89
N MET A 228 9.15 19.65 -28.64
CA MET A 228 10.29 20.48 -28.24
C MET A 228 11.52 19.67 -27.83
N GLY A 229 11.47 18.33 -27.89
CA GLY A 229 12.55 17.44 -27.43
C GLY A 229 12.62 17.28 -25.91
N LEU A 230 11.59 17.70 -25.19
CA LEU A 230 11.52 17.67 -23.73
C LEU A 230 10.67 16.49 -23.26
N VAL A 231 10.94 16.03 -22.04
CA VAL A 231 10.22 14.92 -21.39
C VAL A 231 9.84 15.30 -19.96
N ARG A 232 8.93 14.53 -19.36
CA ARG A 232 8.69 14.61 -17.91
C ARG A 232 9.94 14.15 -17.17
N VAL A 233 10.47 15.00 -16.30
CA VAL A 233 11.67 14.71 -15.52
C VAL A 233 11.40 14.63 -14.02
N GLY A 234 10.24 15.09 -13.55
CA GLY A 234 9.89 14.99 -12.14
C GLY A 234 8.61 15.70 -11.75
N VAL A 235 8.44 15.89 -10.45
CA VAL A 235 7.31 16.58 -9.81
C VAL A 235 7.86 17.55 -8.77
N VAL A 236 7.24 18.73 -8.67
CA VAL A 236 7.41 19.64 -7.54
C VAL A 236 6.14 19.71 -6.73
N VAL A 237 6.27 19.71 -5.40
CA VAL A 237 5.17 19.93 -4.46
C VAL A 237 5.54 21.04 -3.49
N SER A 238 4.55 21.70 -2.90
CA SER A 238 4.76 22.57 -1.74
C SER A 238 4.28 21.88 -0.46
N HIS A 239 5.00 22.09 0.64
CA HIS A 239 4.64 21.57 1.96
C HIS A 239 4.53 22.69 3.00
N ALA A 240 3.36 22.83 3.62
CA ALA A 240 3.18 23.71 4.77
C ALA A 240 3.75 23.09 6.08
N GLY A 241 5.00 23.39 6.43
CA GLY A 241 5.54 23.08 7.76
C GLY A 241 5.67 21.58 8.10
N VAL A 242 5.92 20.75 7.08
CA VAL A 242 5.86 19.29 7.18
C VAL A 242 7.21 18.70 7.64
N MET A 243 7.17 17.79 8.63
CA MET A 243 8.34 17.08 9.20
C MET A 243 8.80 15.83 8.40
N HIS A 244 8.27 15.59 7.20
CA HIS A 244 8.63 14.42 6.40
C HIS A 244 8.93 14.84 4.96
N ASN A 245 9.87 14.13 4.33
CA ASN A 245 10.33 14.48 2.99
C ASN A 245 9.28 14.17 1.92
N ILE A 246 8.54 13.06 2.07
CA ILE A 246 7.55 12.60 1.08
C ILE A 246 6.47 11.71 1.71
N SER A 247 5.23 11.89 1.29
CA SER A 247 4.06 11.11 1.71
C SER A 247 3.77 9.93 0.78
N THR A 248 2.94 8.96 1.23
CA THR A 248 2.50 7.87 0.34
C THR A 248 1.73 8.38 -0.87
N LYS A 249 0.90 9.42 -0.72
CA LYS A 249 0.10 9.96 -1.84
C LYS A 249 1.01 10.52 -2.93
N GLU A 250 2.08 11.22 -2.53
CA GLU A 250 3.07 11.77 -3.46
C GLU A 250 3.91 10.68 -4.11
N LEU A 251 4.31 9.64 -3.37
CA LEU A 251 4.95 8.46 -3.96
C LEU A 251 4.07 7.83 -5.05
N LEU A 252 2.79 7.60 -4.75
CA LEU A 252 1.86 7.03 -5.72
C LEU A 252 1.74 7.93 -6.96
N LEU A 253 1.66 9.25 -6.77
CA LEU A 253 1.65 10.20 -7.88
C LEU A 253 2.92 10.13 -8.73
N LEU A 254 4.11 10.05 -8.11
CA LEU A 254 5.38 9.88 -8.82
C LEU A 254 5.37 8.58 -9.65
N GLY A 255 4.85 7.48 -9.09
CA GLY A 255 4.69 6.22 -9.80
C GLY A 255 3.74 6.31 -11.00
N GLU A 256 2.65 7.06 -10.87
CA GLU A 256 1.70 7.31 -11.98
C GLU A 256 2.28 8.21 -13.07
N LEU A 257 3.12 9.19 -12.71
CA LEU A 257 3.65 10.18 -13.64
C LEU A 257 4.94 9.75 -14.34
N TYR A 258 5.70 8.84 -13.75
CA TYR A 258 6.95 8.34 -14.32
C TYR A 258 6.70 7.62 -15.65
N GLN A 259 7.56 7.88 -16.64
CA GLN A 259 7.50 7.26 -17.96
C GLN A 259 8.86 6.64 -18.29
N PRO A 260 9.02 5.30 -18.21
CA PRO A 260 10.34 4.67 -18.27
C PRO A 260 10.94 4.68 -19.68
N LYS A 261 10.07 4.85 -20.68
CA LYS A 261 10.46 4.98 -22.08
C LYS A 261 11.03 6.37 -22.38
N SER A 262 10.61 7.39 -21.61
CA SER A 262 10.92 8.80 -21.84
C SER A 262 12.07 9.27 -20.96
N SER A 263 12.17 8.77 -19.72
CA SER A 263 13.23 9.13 -18.78
C SER A 263 13.72 7.93 -17.98
N LYS A 264 15.03 7.90 -17.70
CA LYS A 264 15.68 6.87 -16.84
C LYS A 264 15.69 7.24 -15.36
N VAL A 265 15.51 8.52 -15.05
CA VAL A 265 15.48 9.07 -13.69
C VAL A 265 14.24 9.92 -13.50
N PHE A 266 13.82 10.09 -12.26
CA PHE A 266 12.68 10.94 -11.96
C PHE A 266 12.93 11.69 -10.66
N MET A 267 12.67 12.98 -10.71
CA MET A 267 12.99 13.91 -9.64
C MET A 267 11.74 14.23 -8.82
N PHE A 268 11.94 14.44 -7.53
CA PHE A 268 10.93 14.94 -6.62
C PHE A 268 11.47 16.18 -5.92
N VAL A 269 10.79 17.30 -6.11
CA VAL A 269 11.18 18.60 -5.57
C VAL A 269 10.15 19.01 -4.53
N VAL A 270 10.60 19.44 -3.37
CA VAL A 270 9.75 19.91 -2.28
C VAL A 270 10.09 21.37 -2.01
N LEU A 271 9.11 22.25 -2.16
CA LEU A 271 9.17 23.62 -1.67
C LEU A 271 8.61 23.67 -0.25
N ALA A 272 9.45 24.01 0.72
CA ALA A 272 9.07 24.07 2.13
C ALA A 272 9.83 25.20 2.85
N ILE A 273 9.42 25.47 4.10
CA ILE A 273 10.25 26.21 5.05
C ILE A 273 11.29 25.24 5.60
N LEU A 274 12.57 25.54 5.37
CA LEU A 274 13.69 24.72 5.81
C LEU A 274 13.92 24.85 7.33
N GLU A 275 14.78 23.99 7.89
CA GLU A 275 15.18 24.06 9.31
C GLU A 275 15.80 25.41 9.70
N SER A 276 16.38 26.13 8.74
CA SER A 276 16.88 27.50 8.92
C SER A 276 15.78 28.54 9.16
N GLY A 277 14.51 28.19 8.93
CA GLY A 277 13.37 29.10 8.92
C GLY A 277 13.16 29.82 7.60
N GLU A 278 14.05 29.63 6.62
CA GLU A 278 13.95 30.24 5.30
C GLU A 278 13.23 29.30 4.31
N PRO A 279 12.41 29.83 3.39
CA PRO A 279 11.83 29.02 2.34
C PRO A 279 12.92 28.52 1.37
N GLY A 280 12.80 27.26 0.96
CA GLY A 280 13.74 26.67 0.02
C GLY A 280 13.17 25.45 -0.68
N MET A 281 13.82 25.07 -1.78
CA MET A 281 13.53 23.80 -2.45
C MET A 281 14.55 22.75 -2.05
N VAL A 282 14.04 21.56 -1.71
CA VAL A 282 14.84 20.35 -1.52
C VAL A 282 14.54 19.43 -2.69
N VAL A 283 15.58 18.84 -3.27
CA VAL A 283 15.46 17.99 -4.46
C VAL A 283 15.89 16.58 -4.10
N PHE A 284 15.14 15.61 -4.60
CA PHE A 284 15.41 14.20 -4.44
C PHE A 284 15.34 13.46 -5.77
N GLU A 285 16.23 12.50 -5.97
CA GLU A 285 16.06 11.43 -6.95
C GLU A 285 15.15 10.34 -6.36
N VAL A 286 14.15 9.91 -7.11
CA VAL A 286 13.33 8.76 -6.75
C VAL A 286 14.03 7.48 -7.19
N THR A 287 14.22 6.54 -6.25
CA THR A 287 14.95 5.30 -6.51
C THR A 287 14.28 4.46 -7.59
N LYS A 288 15.08 3.85 -8.47
CA LYS A 288 14.58 2.84 -9.43
C LYS A 288 13.77 1.73 -8.74
N ARG A 289 14.18 1.34 -7.52
CA ARG A 289 13.51 0.28 -6.77
C ARG A 289 12.04 0.61 -6.46
N PHE A 290 11.72 1.88 -6.19
CA PHE A 290 10.33 2.30 -6.03
C PHE A 290 9.50 2.02 -7.28
N PHE A 291 10.00 2.42 -8.46
CA PHE A 291 9.29 2.22 -9.73
C PHE A 291 9.15 0.75 -10.12
N GLU A 292 10.19 -0.06 -9.90
CA GLU A 292 10.12 -1.52 -10.06
C GLU A 292 8.99 -2.09 -9.21
N LEU A 293 8.90 -1.71 -7.93
CA LEU A 293 7.82 -2.18 -7.06
C LEU A 293 6.46 -1.62 -7.45
N PHE A 294 6.38 -0.39 -7.96
CA PHE A 294 5.14 0.24 -8.35
C PHE A 294 4.50 -0.42 -9.59
N TRP A 295 5.31 -0.83 -10.57
CA TRP A 295 4.81 -1.43 -11.82
C TRP A 295 4.90 -2.95 -11.93
N GLU A 296 5.90 -3.59 -11.32
CA GLU A 296 6.04 -5.06 -11.39
C GLU A 296 5.11 -5.77 -10.42
N GLN A 297 4.63 -5.08 -9.39
CA GLN A 297 3.71 -5.65 -8.43
C GLN A 297 2.25 -5.44 -8.82
N GLU A 298 1.38 -6.17 -8.14
CA GLU A 298 -0.06 -6.05 -8.30
C GLU A 298 -0.51 -4.61 -8.05
N LYS A 299 -1.45 -4.12 -8.87
CA LYS A 299 -2.06 -2.80 -8.66
C LYS A 299 -2.55 -2.67 -7.23
N GLY A 300 -2.19 -1.57 -6.58
CA GLY A 300 -2.48 -1.35 -5.16
C GLY A 300 -1.46 -2.02 -4.22
N PHE A 301 -0.27 -2.37 -4.70
CA PHE A 301 0.79 -2.91 -3.86
C PHE A 301 1.13 -1.98 -2.69
N PHE A 302 1.23 -0.68 -2.97
CA PHE A 302 1.40 0.38 -2.00
C PHE A 302 0.05 0.90 -1.52
N CYS A 303 -0.09 1.02 -0.20
CA CYS A 303 -1.29 1.49 0.48
C CYS A 303 -0.96 2.70 1.35
N VAL A 304 -1.84 3.69 1.32
CA VAL A 304 -1.73 4.89 2.15
C VAL A 304 -1.68 4.50 3.63
N SER A 305 -0.65 4.97 4.32
CA SER A 305 -0.51 4.80 5.76
C SER A 305 -1.22 5.93 6.51
N SER A 306 -1.57 5.68 7.76
CA SER A 306 -2.03 6.74 8.68
C SER A 306 -0.89 7.67 9.11
N LYS A 307 0.37 7.25 8.93
CA LYS A 307 1.57 8.07 9.19
C LYS A 307 2.13 8.53 7.84
N PRO A 308 2.16 9.83 7.54
CA PRO A 308 2.55 10.32 6.21
C PRO A 308 3.93 9.85 5.73
N ALA A 309 4.93 9.85 6.62
CA ALA A 309 6.31 9.42 6.33
C ALA A 309 6.49 7.92 6.05
N PHE A 310 5.43 7.12 6.18
CA PHE A 310 5.50 5.67 5.99
C PHE A 310 4.49 5.22 4.95
N THR A 311 4.81 4.15 4.22
CA THR A 311 3.91 3.50 3.28
C THR A 311 3.66 2.07 3.69
N LYS A 312 2.42 1.60 3.56
CA LYS A 312 2.08 0.19 3.79
C LYS A 312 2.17 -0.60 2.49
N THR A 313 2.49 -1.89 2.58
CA THR A 313 2.48 -2.82 1.45
C THR A 313 1.49 -3.95 1.69
N ILE A 314 0.87 -4.45 0.63
CA ILE A 314 -0.07 -5.59 0.73
C ILE A 314 0.64 -6.93 1.03
N LYS A 315 1.90 -7.05 0.59
CA LYS A 315 2.77 -8.21 0.84
C LYS A 315 3.89 -7.83 1.80
N GLU A 316 4.43 -8.81 2.51
CA GLU A 316 5.63 -8.62 3.30
C GLU A 316 6.82 -8.32 2.40
N ILE A 317 7.54 -7.27 2.77
CA ILE A 317 8.81 -6.86 2.18
C ILE A 317 9.92 -7.10 3.18
N TYR A 318 11.13 -7.31 2.67
CA TYR A 318 12.32 -7.49 3.50
C TYR A 318 13.14 -6.20 3.50
N VAL A 319 13.23 -5.56 4.66
CA VAL A 319 13.91 -4.28 4.88
C VAL A 319 14.81 -4.41 6.11
N ASP A 320 16.07 -4.03 6.03
CA ASP A 320 17.02 -4.05 7.15
C ASP A 320 16.99 -5.36 7.97
N LYS A 321 17.07 -6.47 7.25
CA LYS A 321 17.08 -7.83 7.79
C LYS A 321 15.77 -8.32 8.43
N THR A 322 14.70 -7.55 8.33
CA THR A 322 13.39 -7.84 8.96
C THR A 322 12.28 -7.85 7.93
N TYR A 323 11.29 -8.72 8.11
CA TYR A 323 10.06 -8.68 7.32
C TYR A 323 9.07 -7.68 7.92
N THR A 324 8.50 -6.86 7.06
CA THR A 324 7.53 -5.83 7.44
C THR A 324 6.53 -5.61 6.32
N THR A 325 5.38 -5.01 6.65
CA THR A 325 4.39 -4.50 5.70
C THR A 325 4.33 -2.97 5.72
N THR A 326 5.28 -2.32 6.39
CA THR A 326 5.39 -0.87 6.51
C THR A 326 6.83 -0.46 6.30
N ILE A 327 7.04 0.52 5.42
CA ILE A 327 8.35 1.07 5.07
C ILE A 327 8.36 2.57 5.28
N ASP A 328 9.49 3.10 5.72
CA ASP A 328 9.77 4.53 5.72
C ASP A 328 9.97 5.02 4.29
N ASN A 329 9.29 6.09 3.90
CA ASN A 329 9.33 6.60 2.53
C ASN A 329 10.72 7.10 2.12
N ASP A 330 11.58 7.46 3.08
CA ASP A 330 12.97 7.86 2.83
C ASP A 330 13.84 6.72 2.25
N TYR A 331 13.35 5.48 2.17
CA TYR A 331 14.01 4.42 1.41
C TYR A 331 13.93 4.62 -0.10
N PHE A 332 12.97 5.43 -0.56
CA PHE A 332 12.66 5.58 -1.96
C PHE A 332 13.20 6.86 -2.58
N ILE A 333 13.87 7.71 -1.80
CA ILE A 333 14.39 9.00 -2.25
C ILE A 333 15.84 9.21 -1.81
N LEU A 334 16.61 9.92 -2.63
CA LEU A 334 17.97 10.36 -2.31
C LEU A 334 18.13 11.85 -2.56
N PRO A 335 18.72 12.63 -1.64
CA PRO A 335 18.89 14.06 -1.84
C PRO A 335 19.86 14.36 -3.00
N VAL A 336 19.54 15.40 -3.77
CA VAL A 336 20.34 15.89 -4.91
C VAL A 336 20.51 17.40 -4.79
N ALA A 337 21.71 17.90 -5.11
CA ALA A 337 21.97 19.33 -5.09
C ALA A 337 21.31 20.04 -6.27
N ILE A 338 20.67 21.18 -6.01
CA ILE A 338 20.07 22.04 -7.03
C ILE A 338 21.06 23.09 -7.53
N GLN A 339 21.06 23.30 -8.84
CA GLN A 339 21.83 24.34 -9.52
C GLN A 339 20.90 25.25 -10.33
N PRO A 340 21.08 26.58 -10.27
CA PRO A 340 20.30 27.48 -11.11
C PRO A 340 20.73 27.34 -12.57
N TYR A 341 19.75 27.42 -13.46
CA TYR A 341 19.94 27.38 -14.90
C TYR A 341 19.09 28.47 -15.55
N ALA A 342 19.53 28.98 -16.71
CA ALA A 342 18.77 29.93 -17.51
C ALA A 342 18.32 29.22 -18.78
N SER A 343 17.03 28.89 -18.84
CA SER A 343 16.42 28.22 -19.99
C SER A 343 16.39 29.14 -21.21
N PHE A 344 16.39 28.53 -22.40
CA PHE A 344 16.08 29.21 -23.64
C PHE A 344 14.60 29.59 -23.76
N LEU A 345 13.74 28.99 -22.92
CA LEU A 345 12.32 29.31 -22.86
C LEU A 345 12.09 30.54 -21.98
N ALA A 346 11.38 31.51 -22.54
CA ALA A 346 10.84 32.65 -21.83
C ALA A 346 9.31 32.64 -21.94
N CYS A 347 8.63 32.92 -20.84
CA CYS A 347 7.17 32.97 -20.81
C CYS A 347 6.70 34.19 -20.02
N GLU A 348 5.92 35.04 -20.66
CA GLU A 348 5.28 36.21 -20.04
C GLU A 348 3.77 36.00 -19.79
N PHE A 349 3.23 34.87 -20.25
CA PHE A 349 1.83 34.51 -20.03
C PHE A 349 1.57 34.18 -18.55
N GLY A 350 0.32 34.42 -18.13
CA GLY A 350 -0.17 33.98 -16.82
C GLY A 350 -0.12 32.46 -16.71
N ILE A 351 0.15 31.95 -15.50
CA ILE A 351 0.20 30.51 -15.24
C ILE A 351 -1.22 30.01 -15.01
N GLU A 352 -1.59 28.97 -15.74
CA GLU A 352 -2.91 28.34 -15.69
C GLU A 352 -3.18 27.68 -14.33
N ASN A 353 -4.44 27.32 -14.07
CA ASN A 353 -4.85 26.56 -12.88
C ASN A 353 -4.52 27.23 -11.52
N ARG A 354 -4.32 28.55 -11.52
CA ARG A 354 -4.16 29.39 -10.33
C ARG A 354 -5.38 30.29 -10.04
N GLU A 355 -6.43 30.19 -10.85
CA GLU A 355 -7.64 30.99 -10.69
C GLU A 355 -8.29 30.80 -9.31
N GLY A 356 -8.76 31.90 -8.71
CA GLY A 356 -9.31 31.92 -7.35
C GLY A 356 -8.32 32.34 -6.26
N TRP A 357 -7.01 32.29 -6.55
CA TRP A 357 -5.93 32.67 -5.65
C TRP A 357 -4.95 33.56 -6.42
N GLY A 358 -4.99 34.87 -6.18
CA GLY A 358 -4.23 35.83 -7.01
C GLY A 358 -5.07 36.51 -8.08
N GLY A 359 -6.26 37.01 -7.71
CA GLY A 359 -6.91 38.08 -8.44
C GLY A 359 -6.53 39.42 -7.82
N ARG A 360 -5.65 40.18 -8.47
CA ARG A 360 -5.68 41.64 -8.31
C ARG A 360 -7.11 42.05 -8.64
N LYS A 361 -7.87 42.52 -7.64
CA LYS A 361 -9.03 43.38 -7.92
C LYS A 361 -8.43 44.65 -8.52
N GLU A 362 -8.33 44.69 -9.84
CA GLU A 362 -8.27 45.97 -10.52
C GLU A 362 -9.64 46.63 -10.37
N GLY A 363 -9.67 47.64 -9.50
CA GLY A 363 -10.78 48.53 -9.21
C GLY A 363 -10.23 49.77 -8.53
#